data_AF-A0A534C5V5-F1
#
_entry.id   AF-A0A534C5V5-F1
#
_cell.length_a   1.000
_cell.length_b   1.000
_cell.length_c   1.000
_cell.angle_alpha   90.00
_cell.angle_beta   90.00
_cell.angle_gamma   90.00
#
_symmetry.space_group_name_H-M   'P 1'
#
loop_
_entity.id
_entity.type
_entity.pdbx_description
1 polymer ?
#
loop_
_entity_poly.entity_id
_entity_poly.type
_entity_poly.pdbx_seq_one_letter_code
_entity_poly.pdbx_strand_id
1 'polypeptide(L)'
;MAAPLGMREQLTFYQDPIEWARAPRTGSGFVFLKDQGGDENAQVYYQSRSGDVRQLTHGNFIHGSAVWAHDGRRVAFYGNDRDSLSYDVYVADVTSGAAPQLLVGGHEDTWYPLDWSADDSKLLVWKYVSLSESYLYLADVATGSLAALEDRPRKVGIRTAKFAPDGRGVYVLTDEDGEFVQLKLKDPVTHQSRSVTPATGWDVEDFDVSGDGRYVAYVVDDDGRSRLTVLDTQAKLELAPVGLPEGRIGNPRFDRSGRRLAMSAESAVTPRDVYVYDLEHGKLERWTRSEPGPLELGTLTTPELIHYPTWDRIGAGRRARMLSAFVYRPRTAGPCPVVIDIHGGPESQYRPGWDPFVQFLVNELGYAVVAPNVRGSTGYGKTFLALDNGVLREDAVRDIGSLLVWLGVQPQFDRERVAVMGGSYGGYLALASLVAYGERLRGGIDLEGISNFVTFLRNTAAYRRDLRRAEYGDERDTSMRVFLERVSPLTNARRIKKPLLVVAGSNDPRVPLSESEQLVWSVRAAGGEVWYLLARDEGHGFRRKANRDVYLQTAASFLQTLAH
;
A
#
# COMPACT_ATOMS: atom_id res chain seq x y z
N MET A 1 -13.13 -13.99 29.71
CA MET A 1 -13.65 -14.61 28.46
C MET A 1 -13.57 -13.56 27.37
N ALA A 2 -13.14 -13.92 26.16
CA ALA A 2 -13.21 -13.01 25.01
C ALA A 2 -14.67 -12.78 24.63
N ALA A 3 -15.05 -11.53 24.42
CA ALA A 3 -16.40 -11.11 24.04
C ALA A 3 -16.31 -9.96 23.03
N PRO A 4 -17.35 -9.74 22.20
CA PRO A 4 -17.43 -8.58 21.33
C PRO A 4 -17.22 -7.28 22.11
N LEU A 5 -16.53 -6.31 21.49
CA LEU A 5 -16.15 -5.03 22.08
C LEU A 5 -15.26 -5.12 23.33
N GLY A 6 -14.55 -6.23 23.52
CA GLY A 6 -13.56 -6.35 24.59
C GLY A 6 -12.42 -5.33 24.47
N MET A 7 -11.86 -4.91 25.60
CA MET A 7 -10.66 -4.08 25.61
C MET A 7 -9.48 -4.86 25.02
N ARG A 8 -8.66 -4.16 24.22
CA ARG A 8 -7.46 -4.74 23.63
C ARG A 8 -6.34 -4.74 24.67
N GLU A 9 -5.53 -5.78 24.67
CA GLU A 9 -4.33 -5.89 25.49
C GLU A 9 -3.10 -5.77 24.58
N GLN A 10 -2.15 -4.92 24.96
CA GLN A 10 -0.88 -4.79 24.25
C GLN A 10 0.04 -5.96 24.62
N LEU A 11 0.50 -6.71 23.62
CA LEU A 11 1.32 -7.91 23.84
C LEU A 11 2.84 -7.67 23.79
N THR A 12 3.28 -6.51 23.28
CA THR A 12 4.69 -6.17 23.06
C THR A 12 4.98 -4.73 23.48
N PHE A 13 6.13 -4.45 24.09
CA PHE A 13 6.47 -3.14 24.69
C PHE A 13 7.81 -2.57 24.16
N TYR A 14 8.10 -2.76 22.88
CA TYR A 14 9.31 -2.25 22.24
C TYR A 14 9.24 -0.75 21.95
N GLN A 15 10.41 -0.12 21.77
CA GLN A 15 10.50 1.29 21.37
C GLN A 15 10.08 1.48 19.91
N ASP A 16 10.55 0.61 19.02
CA ASP A 16 10.12 0.54 17.63
C ASP A 16 8.76 -0.18 17.52
N PRO A 17 7.87 0.30 16.64
CA PRO A 17 6.58 -0.34 16.45
C PRO A 17 6.72 -1.72 15.78
N ILE A 18 5.78 -2.59 16.10
CA ILE A 18 5.62 -3.86 15.40
C ILE A 18 4.93 -3.58 14.06
N GLU A 19 5.55 -4.00 12.96
CA GLU A 19 5.00 -3.78 11.61
C GLU A 19 3.85 -4.73 11.29
N TRP A 20 3.99 -5.98 11.75
CA TRP A 20 3.07 -7.05 11.42
C TRP A 20 3.11 -8.16 12.47
N ALA A 21 1.99 -8.86 12.68
CA ALA A 21 1.93 -10.04 13.53
C ALA A 21 0.94 -11.08 12.96
N ARG A 22 1.27 -12.37 13.07
CA ARG A 22 0.40 -13.49 12.69
C ARG A 22 0.50 -14.66 13.65
N ALA A 23 -0.65 -15.14 14.09
CA ALA A 23 -0.78 -16.40 14.81
C ALA A 23 -1.12 -17.53 13.83
N PRO A 24 -0.64 -18.76 14.06
CA PRO A 24 -1.07 -19.93 13.30
C PRO A 24 -2.50 -20.32 13.67
N ARG A 25 -3.16 -21.09 12.80
CA ARG A 25 -4.48 -21.65 13.12
C ARG A 25 -4.40 -22.56 14.35
N THR A 26 -3.32 -23.31 14.51
CA THR A 26 -3.00 -24.27 15.57
C THR A 26 -1.64 -23.90 16.13
N GLY A 27 -1.43 -23.89 17.44
CA GLY A 27 -0.11 -23.56 18.00
C GLY A 27 -0.14 -22.65 19.23
N SER A 28 1.04 -22.46 19.78
CA SER A 28 1.27 -21.89 21.11
C SER A 28 1.86 -20.48 21.09
N GLY A 29 1.71 -19.70 20.02
CA GLY A 29 2.28 -18.35 19.95
C GLY A 29 1.89 -17.58 18.69
N PHE A 30 2.68 -16.56 18.37
CA PHE A 30 2.58 -15.79 17.13
C PHE A 30 3.97 -15.33 16.67
N VAL A 31 4.12 -15.08 15.37
CA VAL A 31 5.29 -14.37 14.84
C VAL A 31 4.96 -12.92 14.63
N PHE A 32 5.96 -12.06 14.78
CA PHE A 32 5.85 -10.64 14.49
C PHE A 32 7.13 -10.10 13.87
N LEU A 33 6.99 -9.00 13.12
CA LEU A 33 8.09 -8.28 12.50
C LEU A 33 8.38 -7.03 13.32
N LYS A 34 9.65 -6.83 13.66
CA LYS A 34 10.11 -5.63 14.36
C LYS A 34 11.28 -5.02 13.60
N ASP A 35 11.06 -3.80 13.18
CA ASP A 35 12.04 -2.91 12.58
C ASP A 35 12.95 -2.26 13.64
N GLN A 36 14.04 -1.62 13.20
CA GLN A 36 14.93 -0.83 14.04
C GLN A 36 15.17 0.55 13.43
N GLY A 37 14.55 1.58 14.01
CA GLY A 37 14.82 2.97 13.64
C GLY A 37 14.34 3.38 12.25
N GLY A 38 13.35 2.67 11.69
CA GLY A 38 12.77 2.99 10.37
C GLY A 38 13.57 2.47 9.18
N ASP A 39 14.62 1.67 9.39
CA ASP A 39 15.50 1.22 8.31
C ASP A 39 14.88 0.15 7.41
N GLU A 40 13.69 -0.34 7.77
CA GLU A 40 12.90 -1.39 7.11
C GLU A 40 13.63 -2.75 7.05
N ASN A 41 14.71 -2.94 7.80
CA ASN A 41 15.39 -4.23 7.96
C ASN A 41 14.72 -5.04 9.07
N ALA A 42 13.41 -5.22 8.95
CA ALA A 42 12.61 -5.88 9.98
C ALA A 42 13.10 -7.32 10.21
N GLN A 43 13.21 -7.69 11.49
CA GLN A 43 13.58 -9.04 11.90
C GLN A 43 12.34 -9.83 12.33
N VAL A 44 12.37 -11.14 12.10
CA VAL A 44 11.29 -12.06 12.47
C VAL A 44 11.49 -12.51 13.91
N TYR A 45 10.46 -12.33 14.73
CA TYR A 45 10.41 -12.80 16.10
C TYR A 45 9.25 -13.77 16.27
N TYR A 46 9.40 -14.70 17.20
CA TYR A 46 8.34 -15.56 17.71
C TYR A 46 8.10 -15.26 19.19
N GLN A 47 6.84 -15.11 19.58
CA GLN A 47 6.43 -15.02 20.97
C GLN A 47 5.49 -16.18 21.31
N SER A 48 5.81 -16.92 22.36
CA SER A 48 4.95 -17.97 22.90
C SER A 48 3.76 -17.38 23.68
N ARG A 49 2.76 -18.21 23.98
CA ARG A 49 1.60 -17.86 24.82
C ARG A 49 1.99 -17.54 26.26
N SER A 50 3.12 -18.07 26.75
CA SER A 50 3.68 -17.72 28.05
C SER A 50 4.38 -16.35 28.06
N GLY A 51 4.62 -15.77 26.88
CA GLY A 51 5.29 -14.48 26.71
C GLY A 51 6.77 -14.57 26.39
N ASP A 52 7.33 -15.78 26.25
CA ASP A 52 8.75 -15.96 25.89
C ASP A 52 8.96 -15.52 24.45
N VAL A 53 9.89 -14.58 24.24
CA VAL A 53 10.22 -14.05 22.92
C VAL A 53 11.55 -14.61 22.44
N ARG A 54 11.58 -15.06 21.18
CA ARG A 54 12.77 -15.50 20.48
C ARG A 54 12.90 -14.82 19.13
N GLN A 55 14.07 -14.24 18.88
CA GLN A 55 14.42 -13.72 17.56
C GLN A 55 14.83 -14.88 16.63
N LEU A 56 14.26 -14.92 15.43
CA LEU A 56 14.51 -15.98 14.43
C LEU A 56 15.56 -15.57 13.40
N THR A 57 15.65 -14.28 13.09
CA THR A 57 16.55 -13.72 12.06
C THR A 57 17.42 -12.61 12.66
N HIS A 58 18.60 -12.37 12.10
CA HIS A 58 19.58 -11.43 12.65
C HIS A 58 20.31 -10.69 11.52
N GLY A 59 20.97 -9.57 11.86
CA GLY A 59 21.76 -8.78 10.92
C GLY A 59 21.00 -7.57 10.38
N ASN A 60 21.52 -7.01 9.28
CA ASN A 60 20.99 -5.80 8.64
C ASN A 60 20.34 -6.18 7.29
N PHE A 61 19.41 -7.12 7.36
CA PHE A 61 18.72 -7.72 6.22
C PHE A 61 17.21 -7.58 6.41
N ILE A 62 16.49 -7.39 5.32
CA ILE A 62 15.02 -7.30 5.34
C ILE A 62 14.42 -8.69 5.38
N HIS A 63 13.41 -8.87 6.24
CA HIS A 63 12.61 -10.08 6.30
C HIS A 63 11.13 -9.75 6.37
N GLY A 64 10.28 -10.62 5.81
CA GLY A 64 8.85 -10.39 5.91
C GLY A 64 7.95 -11.49 5.36
N SER A 65 6.67 -11.15 5.24
CA SER A 65 5.60 -12.02 4.73
C SER A 65 5.56 -13.39 5.40
N ALA A 66 5.57 -13.44 6.73
CA ALA A 66 5.49 -14.71 7.45
C ALA A 66 4.18 -15.48 7.13
N VAL A 67 4.33 -16.74 6.74
CA VAL A 67 3.24 -17.68 6.42
C VAL A 67 3.43 -18.97 7.23
N TRP A 68 2.45 -19.27 8.08
CA TRP A 68 2.46 -20.46 8.92
C TRP A 68 2.08 -21.71 8.15
N ALA A 69 2.81 -22.80 8.40
CA ALA A 69 2.39 -24.14 8.05
C ALA A 69 1.19 -24.57 8.92
N HIS A 70 0.42 -25.56 8.45
CA HIS A 70 -0.74 -26.07 9.15
C HIS A 70 -0.38 -26.85 10.42
N ASP A 71 0.86 -27.37 10.51
CA ASP A 71 1.41 -27.97 11.72
C ASP A 71 1.56 -27.01 12.91
N GLY A 72 1.48 -25.68 12.68
CA GLY A 72 1.58 -24.68 13.73
C GLY A 72 2.98 -24.50 14.34
N ARG A 73 3.99 -25.14 13.74
CA ARG A 73 5.38 -25.18 14.17
C ARG A 73 6.31 -24.51 13.17
N ARG A 74 6.07 -24.72 11.87
CA ARG A 74 6.89 -24.14 10.81
C ARG A 74 6.32 -22.81 10.32
N VAL A 75 7.21 -21.88 10.03
CA VAL A 75 6.89 -20.59 9.41
C VAL A 75 7.84 -20.36 8.24
N ALA A 76 7.27 -20.03 7.07
CA ALA A 76 8.01 -19.53 5.94
C ALA A 76 8.01 -18.00 5.94
N PHE A 77 9.10 -17.38 5.51
CA PHE A 77 9.23 -15.93 5.32
C PHE A 77 10.26 -15.66 4.23
N TYR A 78 10.27 -14.46 3.65
CA TYR A 78 11.36 -14.05 2.77
C TYR A 78 12.47 -13.35 3.55
N GLY A 79 13.70 -13.39 3.03
CA GLY A 79 14.87 -12.67 3.54
C GLY A 79 15.83 -12.32 2.41
N ASN A 80 16.67 -11.28 2.57
CA ASN A 80 17.74 -10.95 1.62
C ASN A 80 19.16 -11.21 2.15
N ASP A 81 19.28 -12.09 3.14
CA ASP A 81 20.51 -12.38 3.88
C ASP A 81 21.67 -12.84 2.98
N ARG A 82 21.36 -13.54 1.89
CA ARG A 82 22.37 -14.18 1.04
C ARG A 82 23.25 -13.17 0.30
N ASP A 83 22.66 -12.10 -0.24
CA ASP A 83 23.35 -11.15 -1.13
C ASP A 83 22.86 -9.70 -1.02
N SER A 84 21.96 -9.39 -0.07
CA SER A 84 21.32 -8.07 0.12
C SER A 84 20.51 -7.54 -1.07
N LEU A 85 20.35 -8.34 -2.12
CA LEU A 85 19.71 -7.96 -3.38
C LEU A 85 18.45 -8.80 -3.64
N SER A 86 18.58 -10.11 -3.56
CA SER A 86 17.53 -11.08 -3.82
C SER A 86 16.67 -11.30 -2.60
N TYR A 87 15.39 -11.60 -2.83
CA TYR A 87 14.55 -12.16 -1.78
C TYR A 87 14.51 -13.66 -1.95
N ASP A 88 15.01 -14.36 -0.95
CA ASP A 88 14.99 -15.81 -0.83
C ASP A 88 13.92 -16.22 0.19
N VAL A 89 13.37 -17.42 0.06
CA VAL A 89 12.38 -17.98 1.00
C VAL A 89 13.07 -18.91 1.98
N TYR A 90 12.89 -18.63 3.26
CA TYR A 90 13.39 -19.43 4.37
C TYR A 90 12.25 -20.09 5.13
N VAL A 91 12.52 -21.23 5.77
CA VAL A 91 11.61 -21.92 6.69
C VAL A 91 12.28 -22.04 8.06
N ALA A 92 11.60 -21.57 9.10
CA ALA A 92 12.02 -21.76 10.48
C ALA A 92 11.05 -22.66 11.25
N ASP A 93 11.59 -23.45 12.17
CA ASP A 93 10.84 -24.13 13.21
C ASP A 93 10.86 -23.26 14.48
N VAL A 94 9.69 -22.82 14.91
CA VAL A 94 9.58 -21.92 16.08
C VAL A 94 9.82 -22.62 17.42
N THR A 95 9.87 -23.96 17.44
CA THR A 95 10.00 -24.78 18.65
C THR A 95 11.40 -25.36 18.89
N SER A 96 12.21 -25.56 17.86
CA SER A 96 13.50 -26.27 18.00
C SER A 96 14.70 -25.38 18.31
N GLY A 97 14.57 -24.06 18.17
CA GLY A 97 15.70 -23.13 18.33
C GLY A 97 16.72 -23.15 17.19
N ALA A 98 16.53 -24.00 16.17
CA ALA A 98 17.40 -24.07 15.00
C ALA A 98 17.32 -22.80 14.16
N ALA A 99 18.40 -22.51 13.43
CA ALA A 99 18.45 -21.43 12.47
C ALA A 99 17.48 -21.70 11.29
N PRO A 100 16.86 -20.65 10.72
CA PRO A 100 16.06 -20.77 9.51
C PRO A 100 16.83 -21.45 8.38
N GLN A 101 16.14 -22.30 7.62
CA GLN A 101 16.71 -23.04 6.49
C GLN A 101 16.28 -22.37 5.18
N LEU A 102 17.23 -22.14 4.27
CA LEU A 102 16.94 -21.67 2.92
C LEU A 102 16.16 -22.75 2.16
N LEU A 103 14.99 -22.40 1.62
CA LEU A 103 14.15 -23.30 0.82
C LEU A 103 14.20 -22.95 -0.67
N VAL A 104 13.99 -21.68 -1.00
CA VAL A 104 14.00 -21.19 -2.39
C VAL A 104 14.92 -19.99 -2.45
N GLY A 105 15.77 -19.94 -3.47
CA GLY A 105 16.56 -18.76 -3.75
C GLY A 105 17.15 -18.76 -5.15
N GLY A 106 17.61 -17.59 -5.57
CA GLY A 106 18.36 -17.41 -6.80
C GLY A 106 18.89 -15.99 -6.90
N HIS A 107 20.05 -15.80 -7.53
CA HIS A 107 20.65 -14.47 -7.68
C HIS A 107 19.77 -13.59 -8.56
N GLU A 108 19.60 -12.32 -8.17
CA GLU A 108 18.75 -11.32 -8.81
C GLU A 108 17.23 -11.62 -8.84
N ASP A 109 16.78 -12.69 -8.17
CA ASP A 109 15.35 -13.01 -8.07
C ASP A 109 14.71 -12.48 -6.77
N THR A 110 13.41 -12.23 -6.83
CA THR A 110 12.60 -11.80 -5.67
C THR A 110 11.48 -12.81 -5.40
N TRP A 111 11.67 -13.69 -4.42
CA TRP A 111 10.75 -14.74 -4.04
C TRP A 111 10.00 -14.44 -2.73
N TYR A 112 8.71 -14.73 -2.70
CA TYR A 112 7.87 -14.60 -1.51
C TYR A 112 7.09 -15.89 -1.23
N PRO A 113 6.98 -16.32 0.05
CA PRO A 113 6.06 -17.40 0.41
C PRO A 113 4.61 -16.89 0.41
N LEU A 114 3.68 -17.71 -0.09
CA LEU A 114 2.25 -17.37 -0.14
C LEU A 114 1.39 -18.28 0.74
N ASP A 115 1.50 -19.60 0.58
CA ASP A 115 0.62 -20.56 1.26
C ASP A 115 1.23 -21.97 1.30
N TRP A 116 0.82 -22.78 2.27
CA TRP A 116 1.26 -24.18 2.44
C TRP A 116 0.21 -25.16 1.91
N SER A 117 0.65 -26.24 1.26
CA SER A 117 -0.25 -27.35 0.92
C SER A 117 -0.84 -27.98 2.17
N ALA A 118 -1.99 -28.64 2.05
CA ALA A 118 -2.73 -29.19 3.21
C ALA A 118 -1.92 -30.18 4.07
N ASP A 119 -0.92 -30.83 3.48
CA ASP A 119 0.02 -31.77 4.12
C ASP A 119 1.37 -31.13 4.50
N ASP A 120 1.53 -29.82 4.29
CA ASP A 120 2.76 -29.05 4.48
C ASP A 120 4.00 -29.60 3.73
N SER A 121 3.81 -30.39 2.66
CA SER A 121 4.89 -30.93 1.84
C SER A 121 5.34 -29.98 0.73
N LYS A 122 4.48 -29.03 0.35
CA LYS A 122 4.73 -28.02 -0.67
C LYS A 122 4.43 -26.62 -0.16
N LEU A 123 5.17 -25.66 -0.69
CA LEU A 123 4.97 -24.23 -0.47
C LEU A 123 4.66 -23.54 -1.80
N LEU A 124 3.58 -22.79 -1.86
CA LEU A 124 3.30 -21.89 -2.98
C LEU A 124 4.19 -20.66 -2.82
N VAL A 125 5.01 -20.40 -3.83
CA VAL A 125 5.95 -19.26 -3.84
C VAL A 125 5.71 -18.38 -5.07
N TRP A 126 5.95 -17.09 -4.88
CA TRP A 126 5.71 -16.05 -5.87
C TRP A 126 7.04 -15.40 -6.25
N LYS A 127 7.40 -15.50 -7.53
CA LYS A 127 8.48 -14.72 -8.12
C LYS A 127 7.92 -13.39 -8.64
N TYR A 128 8.27 -12.31 -7.96
CA TYR A 128 7.82 -10.97 -8.29
C TYR A 128 8.82 -10.24 -9.18
N VAL A 129 8.33 -9.60 -10.24
CA VAL A 129 9.16 -8.71 -11.09
C VAL A 129 8.60 -7.29 -11.05
N SER A 130 7.29 -7.13 -11.22
CA SER A 130 6.56 -5.86 -11.08
C SER A 130 5.07 -6.11 -10.85
N LEU A 131 4.27 -5.05 -10.64
CA LEU A 131 2.81 -5.19 -10.51
C LEU A 131 2.13 -5.80 -11.73
N SER A 132 2.76 -5.75 -12.90
CA SER A 132 2.27 -6.30 -14.17
C SER A 132 3.02 -7.56 -14.63
N GLU A 133 4.01 -8.02 -13.87
CA GLU A 133 4.81 -9.19 -14.22
C GLU A 133 5.18 -10.01 -12.98
N SER A 134 4.69 -11.24 -12.93
CA SER A 134 4.80 -12.12 -11.78
C SER A 134 4.57 -13.56 -12.19
N TYR A 135 5.15 -14.48 -11.41
CA TYR A 135 5.09 -15.91 -11.70
C TYR A 135 4.87 -16.73 -10.43
N LEU A 136 4.12 -17.82 -10.53
CA LEU A 136 3.82 -18.73 -9.41
C LEU A 136 4.51 -20.07 -9.59
N TYR A 137 5.04 -20.58 -8.48
CA TYR A 137 5.72 -21.87 -8.42
C TYR A 137 5.30 -22.65 -7.19
N LEU A 138 5.39 -23.97 -7.29
CA LEU A 138 5.31 -24.91 -6.18
C LEU A 138 6.73 -25.32 -5.79
N ALA A 139 7.13 -25.02 -4.56
CA ALA A 139 8.37 -25.48 -3.98
C ALA A 139 8.12 -26.75 -3.16
N ASP A 140 8.86 -27.81 -3.43
CA ASP A 140 8.88 -29.01 -2.58
C ASP A 140 9.69 -28.71 -1.31
N VAL A 141 9.07 -28.90 -0.13
CA VAL A 141 9.66 -28.47 1.16
C VAL A 141 10.87 -29.31 1.55
N ALA A 142 10.93 -30.57 1.11
CA ALA A 142 12.03 -31.47 1.46
C ALA A 142 13.27 -31.25 0.59
N THR A 143 13.07 -30.88 -0.68
CA THR A 143 14.15 -30.81 -1.69
C THR A 143 14.48 -29.39 -2.15
N GLY A 144 13.58 -28.42 -1.95
CA GLY A 144 13.68 -27.07 -2.51
C GLY A 144 13.42 -27.01 -4.02
N SER A 145 13.01 -28.11 -4.65
CA SER A 145 12.75 -28.15 -6.09
C SER A 145 11.52 -27.32 -6.47
N LEU A 146 11.59 -26.61 -7.59
CA LEU A 146 10.53 -25.73 -8.08
C LEU A 146 9.82 -26.33 -9.29
N ALA A 147 8.49 -26.28 -9.26
CA ALA A 147 7.63 -26.54 -10.42
C ALA A 147 6.80 -25.29 -10.73
N ALA A 148 6.84 -24.80 -11.97
CA ALA A 148 6.02 -23.67 -12.38
C ALA A 148 4.52 -24.05 -12.40
N LEU A 149 3.66 -23.08 -12.07
CA LEU A 149 2.19 -23.26 -12.12
C LEU A 149 1.60 -22.97 -13.52
N GLU A 150 2.44 -22.63 -14.50
CA GLU A 150 2.08 -22.39 -15.89
C GLU A 150 3.10 -23.03 -16.83
N ASP A 151 2.65 -23.62 -17.94
CA ASP A 151 3.53 -24.21 -18.97
C ASP A 151 4.44 -23.18 -19.64
N ARG A 152 3.95 -21.95 -19.77
CA ARG A 152 4.63 -20.87 -20.48
C ARG A 152 4.57 -19.60 -19.65
N PRO A 153 5.70 -18.95 -19.38
CA PRO A 153 5.72 -17.70 -18.65
C PRO A 153 4.96 -16.63 -19.45
N ARG A 154 3.98 -16.01 -18.81
CA ARG A 154 3.26 -14.84 -19.32
C ARG A 154 3.45 -13.69 -18.34
N LYS A 155 3.57 -12.48 -18.88
CA LYS A 155 3.63 -11.25 -18.07
C LYS A 155 2.23 -10.89 -17.61
N VAL A 156 1.89 -11.29 -16.40
CA VAL A 156 0.61 -10.98 -15.74
C VAL A 156 0.89 -10.40 -14.36
N GLY A 157 0.00 -9.53 -13.92
CA GLY A 157 -0.07 -9.11 -12.53
C GLY A 157 -0.65 -10.24 -11.68
N ILE A 158 0.01 -10.52 -10.56
CA ILE A 158 -0.48 -11.41 -9.50
C ILE A 158 -0.44 -10.63 -8.19
N ARG A 159 -1.48 -10.73 -7.36
CA ARG A 159 -1.54 -10.05 -6.05
C ARG A 159 -1.32 -11.01 -4.89
N THR A 160 -1.95 -12.18 -4.95
CA THR A 160 -1.77 -13.26 -3.98
C THR A 160 -2.36 -14.56 -4.54
N ALA A 161 -2.03 -15.68 -3.91
CA ALA A 161 -2.58 -16.98 -4.24
C ALA A 161 -2.61 -17.90 -3.00
N LYS A 162 -3.53 -18.87 -3.00
CA LYS A 162 -3.73 -19.84 -1.92
C LYS A 162 -4.08 -21.20 -2.49
N PHE A 163 -3.68 -22.28 -1.82
CA PHE A 163 -4.16 -23.60 -2.19
C PHE A 163 -5.67 -23.70 -2.00
N ALA A 164 -6.33 -24.42 -2.89
CA ALA A 164 -7.69 -24.87 -2.64
C ALA A 164 -7.67 -25.85 -1.45
N PRO A 165 -8.69 -25.84 -0.57
CA PRO A 165 -8.73 -26.70 0.61
C PRO A 165 -8.65 -28.21 0.30
N ASP A 166 -9.10 -28.62 -0.89
CA ASP A 166 -9.03 -30.01 -1.37
C ASP A 166 -7.66 -30.39 -1.96
N GLY A 167 -6.72 -29.45 -2.05
CA GLY A 167 -5.38 -29.62 -2.62
C GLY A 167 -5.35 -29.77 -4.14
N ARG A 168 -6.49 -29.64 -4.84
CA ARG A 168 -6.59 -29.91 -6.29
C ARG A 168 -6.43 -28.66 -7.16
N GLY A 169 -6.38 -27.48 -6.55
CA GLY A 169 -6.28 -26.22 -7.27
C GLY A 169 -5.55 -25.16 -6.47
N VAL A 170 -5.32 -24.02 -7.12
CA VAL A 170 -4.75 -22.81 -6.52
C VAL A 170 -5.65 -21.64 -6.88
N TYR A 171 -6.21 -20.97 -5.87
CA TYR A 171 -6.89 -19.70 -6.04
C TYR A 171 -5.86 -18.60 -6.26
N VAL A 172 -6.03 -17.77 -7.28
CA VAL A 172 -5.08 -16.72 -7.69
C VAL A 172 -5.83 -15.42 -7.98
N LEU A 173 -5.36 -14.30 -7.43
CA LEU A 173 -5.75 -12.96 -7.87
C LEU A 173 -4.82 -12.53 -9.01
N THR A 174 -5.36 -12.42 -10.23
CA THR A 174 -4.57 -12.10 -11.43
C THR A 174 -5.35 -11.32 -12.48
N ASP A 175 -4.65 -10.53 -13.31
CA ASP A 175 -5.18 -9.78 -14.46
C ASP A 175 -5.05 -10.52 -15.80
N GLU A 176 -4.86 -11.85 -15.77
CA GLU A 176 -4.50 -12.65 -16.95
C GLU A 176 -5.52 -12.60 -18.11
N ASP A 177 -6.79 -12.30 -17.81
CA ASP A 177 -7.88 -12.28 -18.80
C ASP A 177 -8.32 -10.87 -19.23
N GLY A 178 -7.81 -9.81 -18.61
CA GLY A 178 -8.39 -8.47 -18.83
C GLY A 178 -7.69 -7.32 -18.11
N GLU A 179 -8.40 -6.21 -18.01
CA GLU A 179 -7.87 -4.97 -17.41
C GLU A 179 -7.71 -5.06 -15.90
N PHE A 180 -8.61 -5.78 -15.23
CA PHE A 180 -8.71 -5.82 -13.77
C PHE A 180 -8.26 -7.15 -13.20
N VAL A 181 -7.69 -7.12 -12.01
CA VAL A 181 -7.35 -8.30 -11.21
C VAL A 181 -8.65 -9.01 -10.81
N GLN A 182 -8.77 -10.30 -11.11
CA GLN A 182 -9.91 -11.14 -10.77
C GLN A 182 -9.47 -12.39 -10.03
N LEU A 183 -10.39 -13.00 -9.26
CA LEU A 183 -10.13 -14.25 -8.58
C LEU A 183 -10.39 -15.43 -9.53
N LYS A 184 -9.37 -16.26 -9.71
CA LYS A 184 -9.41 -17.46 -10.55
C LYS A 184 -8.99 -18.69 -9.77
N LEU A 185 -9.47 -19.86 -10.18
CA LEU A 185 -8.99 -21.15 -9.70
C LEU A 185 -8.16 -21.79 -10.83
N LYS A 186 -6.88 -22.04 -10.56
CA LYS A 186 -5.93 -22.70 -11.46
C LYS A 186 -5.72 -24.15 -11.07
N ASP A 187 -5.66 -25.03 -12.05
CA ASP A 187 -5.27 -26.43 -11.90
C ASP A 187 -3.73 -26.56 -12.04
N PRO A 188 -3.00 -27.02 -11.01
CA PRO A 188 -1.55 -27.11 -11.04
C PRO A 188 -1.00 -28.21 -11.97
N VAL A 189 -1.84 -29.10 -12.50
CA VAL A 189 -1.44 -30.21 -13.37
C VAL A 189 -1.80 -29.90 -14.83
N THR A 190 -3.01 -29.43 -15.08
CA THR A 190 -3.48 -29.13 -16.45
C THR A 190 -3.18 -27.70 -16.89
N HIS A 191 -2.79 -26.83 -15.94
CA HIS A 191 -2.56 -25.39 -16.12
C HIS A 191 -3.77 -24.62 -16.65
N GLN A 192 -4.96 -25.22 -16.61
CA GLN A 192 -6.21 -24.56 -16.93
C GLN A 192 -6.64 -23.66 -15.78
N SER A 193 -7.29 -22.54 -16.10
CA SER A 193 -7.86 -21.65 -15.11
C SER A 193 -9.32 -21.32 -15.42
N ARG A 194 -10.10 -21.10 -14.37
CA ARG A 194 -11.50 -20.66 -14.47
C ARG A 194 -11.77 -19.50 -13.52
N SER A 195 -12.65 -18.60 -13.92
CA SER A 195 -13.08 -17.49 -13.05
C SER A 195 -13.88 -17.99 -11.87
N VAL A 196 -13.65 -17.36 -10.71
CA VAL A 196 -14.41 -17.59 -9.46
C VAL A 196 -15.34 -16.41 -9.21
N THR A 197 -14.87 -15.18 -9.47
CA THR A 197 -15.68 -13.96 -9.38
C THR A 197 -16.40 -13.68 -10.70
N PRO A 198 -17.56 -13.01 -10.66
CA PRO A 198 -18.12 -12.37 -11.85
C PRO A 198 -17.18 -11.27 -12.35
N ALA A 199 -17.38 -10.78 -13.57
CA ALA A 199 -16.65 -9.61 -14.06
C ALA A 199 -17.09 -8.36 -13.28
N THR A 200 -16.28 -7.96 -12.30
CA THR A 200 -16.60 -6.87 -11.35
C THR A 200 -16.44 -5.48 -11.95
N GLY A 201 -15.68 -5.34 -13.04
CA GLY A 201 -15.29 -4.04 -13.59
C GLY A 201 -14.23 -3.28 -12.75
N TRP A 202 -13.67 -3.95 -11.74
CA TRP A 202 -12.79 -3.38 -10.71
C TRP A 202 -11.84 -4.45 -10.17
N ASP A 203 -10.72 -4.06 -9.57
CA ASP A 203 -9.77 -5.02 -9.00
C ASP A 203 -10.38 -5.78 -7.80
N VAL A 204 -10.18 -7.10 -7.76
CA VAL A 204 -10.34 -7.91 -6.55
C VAL A 204 -9.03 -7.87 -5.77
N GLU A 205 -9.04 -7.39 -4.53
CA GLU A 205 -7.83 -7.02 -3.77
C GLU A 205 -7.39 -8.05 -2.72
N ASP A 206 -8.33 -8.79 -2.12
CA ASP A 206 -8.05 -9.80 -1.09
C ASP A 206 -9.13 -10.89 -1.13
N PHE A 207 -8.80 -12.08 -0.65
CA PHE A 207 -9.73 -13.19 -0.57
C PHE A 207 -9.37 -14.22 0.51
N ASP A 208 -10.36 -15.04 0.89
CA ASP A 208 -10.15 -16.27 1.63
C ASP A 208 -11.19 -17.32 1.25
N VAL A 209 -10.88 -18.58 1.56
CA VAL A 209 -11.72 -19.73 1.23
C VAL A 209 -11.96 -20.53 2.51
N SER A 210 -13.20 -20.96 2.76
CA SER A 210 -13.53 -21.79 3.92
C SER A 210 -12.84 -23.15 3.82
N GLY A 211 -12.56 -23.79 4.96
CA GLY A 211 -11.80 -25.06 4.98
C GLY A 211 -12.46 -26.23 4.25
N ASP A 212 -13.77 -26.15 3.99
CA ASP A 212 -14.53 -27.11 3.18
C ASP A 212 -14.69 -26.70 1.71
N GLY A 213 -14.15 -25.53 1.32
CA GLY A 213 -14.26 -24.97 -0.02
C GLY A 213 -15.65 -24.43 -0.38
N ARG A 214 -16.62 -24.46 0.55
CA ARG A 214 -18.00 -24.03 0.27
C ARG A 214 -18.11 -22.53 0.06
N TYR A 215 -17.44 -21.74 0.89
CA TYR A 215 -17.52 -20.29 0.87
C TYR A 215 -16.22 -19.66 0.37
N VAL A 216 -16.36 -18.68 -0.52
CA VAL A 216 -15.26 -17.83 -0.98
C VAL A 216 -15.59 -16.39 -0.64
N ALA A 217 -14.81 -15.78 0.24
CA ALA A 217 -14.91 -14.36 0.55
C ALA A 217 -13.91 -13.59 -0.30
N TYR A 218 -14.33 -12.49 -0.93
CA TYR A 218 -13.44 -11.62 -1.70
C TYR A 218 -13.83 -10.16 -1.52
N VAL A 219 -12.83 -9.28 -1.60
CA VAL A 219 -12.99 -7.82 -1.50
C VAL A 219 -12.71 -7.20 -2.85
N VAL A 220 -13.63 -6.37 -3.33
CA VAL A 220 -13.50 -5.58 -4.56
C VAL A 220 -13.16 -4.14 -4.21
N ASP A 221 -12.21 -3.53 -4.92
CA ASP A 221 -11.94 -2.10 -4.86
C ASP A 221 -12.83 -1.33 -5.86
N ASP A 222 -13.99 -0.89 -5.42
CA ASP A 222 -14.98 -0.15 -6.20
C ASP A 222 -14.66 1.35 -6.14
N ASP A 223 -13.85 1.82 -7.08
CA ASP A 223 -13.39 3.22 -7.19
C ASP A 223 -12.79 3.76 -5.87
N GLY A 224 -11.94 2.95 -5.25
CA GLY A 224 -11.27 3.28 -3.99
C GLY A 224 -12.04 2.86 -2.73
N ARG A 225 -13.28 2.37 -2.84
CA ARG A 225 -14.07 1.86 -1.70
C ARG A 225 -14.12 0.32 -1.72
N SER A 226 -13.84 -0.32 -0.60
CA SER A 226 -13.91 -1.78 -0.50
C SER A 226 -15.36 -2.26 -0.46
N ARG A 227 -15.67 -3.33 -1.21
CA ARG A 227 -16.91 -4.10 -1.11
C ARG A 227 -16.60 -5.58 -0.87
N LEU A 228 -17.01 -6.08 0.30
CA LEU A 228 -16.89 -7.50 0.65
C LEU A 228 -18.07 -8.29 0.09
N THR A 229 -17.78 -9.41 -0.57
CA THR A 229 -18.77 -10.41 -1.00
C THR A 229 -18.35 -11.80 -0.52
N VAL A 230 -19.31 -12.63 -0.14
CA VAL A 230 -19.11 -14.04 0.21
C VAL A 230 -19.94 -14.90 -0.73
N LEU A 231 -19.28 -15.63 -1.61
CA LEU A 231 -19.91 -16.58 -2.53
C LEU A 231 -20.12 -17.93 -1.84
N ASP A 232 -21.37 -18.38 -1.73
CA ASP A 232 -21.70 -19.78 -1.47
C ASP A 232 -21.61 -20.55 -2.80
N THR A 233 -20.56 -21.34 -2.97
CA THR A 233 -20.29 -22.07 -4.22
C THR A 233 -21.28 -23.21 -4.48
N GLN A 234 -21.92 -23.73 -3.44
CA GLN A 234 -22.92 -24.80 -3.57
C GLN A 234 -24.29 -24.22 -3.92
N ALA A 235 -24.72 -23.20 -3.17
CA ALA A 235 -25.99 -22.53 -3.42
C ALA A 235 -25.95 -21.58 -4.63
N LYS A 236 -24.74 -21.23 -5.09
CA LYS A 236 -24.49 -20.21 -6.13
C LYS A 236 -25.11 -18.86 -5.79
N LEU A 237 -24.95 -18.46 -4.53
CA LEU A 237 -25.51 -17.24 -3.97
C LEU A 237 -24.40 -16.34 -3.44
N GLU A 238 -24.49 -15.04 -3.72
CA GLU A 238 -23.63 -14.02 -3.12
C GLU A 238 -24.28 -13.46 -1.86
N LEU A 239 -23.54 -13.45 -0.75
CA LEU A 239 -23.89 -12.80 0.50
C LEU A 239 -23.06 -11.52 0.64
N ALA A 240 -23.71 -10.41 0.99
CA ALA A 240 -23.06 -9.13 1.23
C ALA A 240 -23.28 -8.72 2.70
N PRO A 241 -22.25 -8.80 3.57
CA PRO A 241 -22.37 -8.37 4.96
C PRO A 241 -22.79 -6.90 5.07
N VAL A 242 -23.85 -6.63 5.82
CA VAL A 242 -24.39 -5.27 6.06
C VAL A 242 -23.83 -4.72 7.37
N GLY A 243 -23.57 -3.41 7.42
CA GLY A 243 -23.15 -2.69 8.63
C GLY A 243 -21.63 -2.54 8.80
N LEU A 244 -20.83 -2.97 7.81
CA LEU A 244 -19.42 -2.61 7.73
C LEU A 244 -19.28 -1.10 7.42
N PRO A 245 -18.24 -0.43 7.94
CA PRO A 245 -17.92 0.94 7.57
C PRO A 245 -17.70 1.09 6.05
N GLU A 246 -18.21 2.18 5.48
CA GLU A 246 -17.98 2.54 4.07
C GLU A 246 -16.57 3.10 3.88
N GLY A 247 -15.60 2.23 3.68
CA GLY A 247 -14.20 2.61 3.51
C GLY A 247 -13.35 1.43 3.06
N ARG A 248 -12.33 1.08 3.86
CA ARG A 248 -11.41 -0.01 3.55
C ARG A 248 -11.78 -1.25 4.34
N ILE A 249 -11.92 -2.38 3.65
CA ILE A 249 -12.12 -3.71 4.21
C ILE A 249 -10.94 -4.56 3.76
N GLY A 250 -10.37 -5.37 4.64
CA GLY A 250 -9.27 -6.26 4.28
C GLY A 250 -9.04 -7.34 5.32
N ASN A 251 -8.11 -8.26 5.03
CA ASN A 251 -7.82 -9.43 5.85
C ASN A 251 -9.07 -10.31 6.12
N PRO A 252 -9.91 -10.64 5.11
CA PRO A 252 -10.98 -11.61 5.30
C PRO A 252 -10.35 -12.96 5.68
N ARG A 253 -10.78 -13.57 6.79
CA ARG A 253 -10.27 -14.87 7.24
C ARG A 253 -11.39 -15.73 7.80
N PHE A 254 -11.63 -16.89 7.21
CA PHE A 254 -12.55 -17.87 7.76
C PHE A 254 -11.98 -18.51 9.03
N ASP A 255 -12.85 -18.75 10.00
CA ASP A 255 -12.50 -19.56 11.16
C ASP A 255 -12.36 -21.05 10.77
N ARG A 256 -11.94 -21.89 11.72
CA ARG A 256 -11.74 -23.32 11.46
C ARG A 256 -13.01 -24.07 11.04
N SER A 257 -14.19 -23.55 11.42
CA SER A 257 -15.47 -24.18 11.06
C SER A 257 -15.97 -23.77 9.68
N GLY A 258 -15.43 -22.70 9.09
CA GLY A 258 -15.90 -22.12 7.85
C GLY A 258 -17.21 -21.33 7.98
N ARG A 259 -17.82 -21.27 9.18
CA ARG A 259 -19.13 -20.62 9.41
C ARG A 259 -19.04 -19.16 9.81
N ARG A 260 -17.84 -18.69 10.15
CA ARG A 260 -17.59 -17.29 10.52
C ARG A 260 -16.43 -16.72 9.73
N LEU A 261 -16.60 -15.49 9.27
CA LEU A 261 -15.59 -14.73 8.55
C LEU A 261 -15.16 -13.54 9.41
N ALA A 262 -13.89 -13.47 9.79
CA ALA A 262 -13.31 -12.28 10.42
C ALA A 262 -12.76 -11.33 9.34
N MET A 263 -12.79 -10.02 9.58
CA MET A 263 -12.19 -9.03 8.70
C MET A 263 -11.78 -7.78 9.50
N SER A 264 -10.85 -7.00 8.97
CA SER A 264 -10.61 -5.63 9.42
C SER A 264 -11.40 -4.66 8.55
N ALA A 265 -12.04 -3.67 9.16
CA ALA A 265 -12.73 -2.61 8.43
C ALA A 265 -12.56 -1.25 9.11
N GLU A 266 -12.49 -0.20 8.29
CA GLU A 266 -12.38 1.19 8.70
C GLU A 266 -13.02 2.11 7.66
N SER A 267 -13.21 3.38 8.01
CA SER A 267 -13.57 4.42 7.06
C SER A 267 -12.83 5.71 7.41
N ALA A 268 -13.02 6.75 6.59
CA ALA A 268 -12.47 8.06 6.89
C ALA A 268 -12.95 8.67 8.23
N VAL A 269 -14.04 8.14 8.80
CA VAL A 269 -14.64 8.63 10.06
C VAL A 269 -14.71 7.55 11.15
N THR A 270 -14.24 6.33 10.88
CA THR A 270 -14.24 5.22 11.84
C THR A 270 -12.87 4.55 11.85
N PRO A 271 -12.15 4.54 12.99
CA PRO A 271 -10.89 3.83 13.11
C PRO A 271 -11.03 2.34 12.82
N ARG A 272 -9.91 1.71 12.42
CA ARG A 272 -9.88 0.28 12.12
C ARG A 272 -10.29 -0.59 13.29
N ASP A 273 -11.19 -1.53 13.02
CA ASP A 273 -11.55 -2.57 13.96
C ASP A 273 -11.77 -3.91 13.28
N VAL A 274 -11.75 -4.97 14.09
CA VAL A 274 -12.06 -6.33 13.69
C VAL A 274 -13.56 -6.56 13.79
N TYR A 275 -14.13 -7.11 12.72
CA TYR A 275 -15.52 -7.55 12.65
C TYR A 275 -15.55 -9.05 12.36
N VAL A 276 -16.60 -9.72 12.82
CA VAL A 276 -16.88 -11.13 12.50
C VAL A 276 -18.29 -11.22 11.95
N TYR A 277 -18.41 -11.81 10.77
CA TYR A 277 -19.68 -12.12 10.11
C TYR A 277 -20.01 -13.59 10.32
N ASP A 278 -21.16 -13.86 10.94
CA ASP A 278 -21.77 -15.17 11.04
C ASP A 278 -22.57 -15.45 9.75
N LEU A 279 -22.13 -16.44 8.98
CA LEU A 279 -22.72 -16.76 7.68
C LEU A 279 -24.09 -17.42 7.80
N GLU A 280 -24.35 -18.16 8.89
CA GLU A 280 -25.59 -18.91 9.10
C GLU A 280 -26.74 -17.97 9.49
N HIS A 281 -26.44 -17.01 10.37
CA HIS A 281 -27.42 -16.06 10.90
C HIS A 281 -27.41 -14.71 10.18
N GLY A 282 -26.45 -14.46 9.28
CA GLY A 282 -26.29 -13.17 8.59
C GLY A 282 -25.95 -12.02 9.54
N LYS A 283 -25.27 -12.31 10.66
CA LYS A 283 -25.03 -11.33 11.73
C LYS A 283 -23.59 -10.83 11.69
N LEU A 284 -23.42 -9.51 11.62
CA LEU A 284 -22.11 -8.87 11.75
C LEU A 284 -21.91 -8.36 13.18
N GLU A 285 -20.78 -8.70 13.79
CA GLU A 285 -20.40 -8.27 15.13
C GLU A 285 -19.04 -7.58 15.12
N ARG A 286 -18.92 -6.44 15.81
CA ARG A 286 -17.65 -5.74 16.02
C ARG A 286 -16.95 -6.30 17.26
N TRP A 287 -15.72 -6.78 17.09
CA TRP A 287 -14.94 -7.44 18.13
C TRP A 287 -14.02 -6.49 18.88
N THR A 288 -13.46 -5.50 18.20
CA THR A 288 -12.57 -4.51 18.82
C THR A 288 -13.18 -3.12 18.76
N ARG A 289 -12.79 -2.26 19.71
CA ARG A 289 -13.05 -0.84 19.68
C ARG A 289 -11.73 -0.11 19.73
N SER A 290 -11.30 0.42 18.61
CA SER A 290 -10.19 1.36 18.55
C SER A 290 -10.50 2.62 19.36
N GLU A 291 -9.48 3.16 20.00
CA GLU A 291 -9.58 4.29 20.92
C GLU A 291 -9.28 5.59 20.17
N PRO A 292 -10.29 6.35 19.73
CA PRO A 292 -10.06 7.63 19.05
C PRO A 292 -9.67 8.75 20.04
N GLY A 293 -9.43 8.42 21.32
CA GLY A 293 -9.26 9.40 22.38
C GLY A 293 -10.56 10.19 22.63
N PRO A 294 -10.48 11.49 22.97
CA PRO A 294 -11.65 12.33 23.24
C PRO A 294 -12.38 12.80 21.96
N LEU A 295 -12.06 12.23 20.79
CA LEU A 295 -12.60 12.68 19.51
C LEU A 295 -14.04 12.20 19.32
N GLU A 296 -14.94 13.16 19.10
CA GLU A 296 -16.34 12.90 18.77
C GLU A 296 -16.49 12.46 17.31
N LEU A 297 -16.48 11.16 17.05
CA LEU A 297 -16.47 10.61 15.68
C LEU A 297 -17.61 11.12 14.78
N GLY A 298 -18.76 11.50 15.36
CA GLY A 298 -19.90 12.04 14.62
C GLY A 298 -19.68 13.43 13.99
N THR A 299 -18.64 14.15 14.41
CA THR A 299 -18.30 15.47 13.84
C THR A 299 -17.44 15.36 12.58
N LEU A 300 -16.78 14.21 12.38
CA LEU A 300 -15.83 13.97 11.30
C LEU A 300 -16.49 14.02 9.92
N THR A 301 -15.67 14.32 8.91
CA THR A 301 -16.11 14.53 7.54
C THR A 301 -15.93 13.26 6.72
N THR A 302 -17.03 12.78 6.12
CA THR A 302 -16.98 11.72 5.10
C THR A 302 -16.67 12.36 3.74
N PRO A 303 -15.73 11.80 2.96
CA PRO A 303 -15.37 12.37 1.66
C PRO A 303 -16.42 12.06 0.59
N GLU A 304 -16.58 13.01 -0.32
CA GLU A 304 -17.29 12.81 -1.58
C GLU A 304 -16.33 12.28 -2.64
N LEU A 305 -16.71 11.20 -3.32
CA LEU A 305 -16.02 10.74 -4.52
C LEU A 305 -16.51 11.56 -5.72
N ILE A 306 -15.60 12.26 -6.38
CA ILE A 306 -15.88 13.03 -7.59
C ILE A 306 -15.05 12.53 -8.76
N HIS A 307 -15.55 12.79 -9.97
CA HIS A 307 -14.82 12.54 -11.20
C HIS A 307 -14.64 13.85 -11.96
N TYR A 308 -13.42 14.14 -12.41
CA TYR A 308 -13.11 15.34 -13.18
C TYR A 308 -12.36 15.01 -14.47
N PRO A 309 -12.57 15.78 -15.54
CA PRO A 309 -11.87 15.56 -16.79
C PRO A 309 -10.41 15.98 -16.68
N THR A 310 -9.50 15.21 -17.28
CA THR A 310 -8.11 15.59 -17.48
C THR A 310 -7.86 16.04 -18.94
N TRP A 311 -6.63 16.46 -19.22
CA TRP A 311 -6.22 17.11 -20.46
C TRP A 311 -6.28 16.22 -21.71
N ASP A 312 -6.18 14.89 -21.56
CA ASP A 312 -6.19 13.95 -22.69
C ASP A 312 -7.59 13.41 -23.03
N ARG A 313 -7.67 12.84 -24.23
CA ARG A 313 -8.89 12.26 -24.80
C ARG A 313 -8.65 10.82 -25.18
N ILE A 314 -9.61 9.95 -24.88
CA ILE A 314 -9.51 8.49 -25.05
C ILE A 314 -10.60 7.94 -25.97
N GLY A 315 -10.29 6.82 -26.63
CA GLY A 315 -11.18 6.08 -27.53
C GLY A 315 -11.48 6.82 -28.85
N ALA A 316 -12.15 6.12 -29.76
CA ALA A 316 -12.51 6.65 -31.08
C ALA A 316 -13.39 7.92 -31.00
N GLY A 317 -14.24 8.02 -29.98
CA GLY A 317 -15.09 9.18 -29.72
C GLY A 317 -14.37 10.38 -29.09
N ARG A 318 -13.05 10.29 -28.83
CA ARG A 318 -12.24 11.36 -28.21
C ARG A 318 -12.87 11.97 -26.95
N ARG A 319 -13.47 11.12 -26.10
CA ARG A 319 -14.03 11.53 -24.81
C ARG A 319 -12.91 11.99 -23.89
N ALA A 320 -13.15 12.97 -23.02
CA ALA A 320 -12.19 13.32 -21.99
C ALA A 320 -11.95 12.10 -21.09
N ARG A 321 -10.69 11.84 -20.72
CA ARG A 321 -10.40 10.89 -19.65
C ARG A 321 -10.88 11.51 -18.34
N MET A 322 -11.53 10.72 -17.51
CA MET A 322 -11.97 11.12 -16.18
C MET A 322 -11.01 10.55 -15.13
N LEU A 323 -10.68 11.35 -14.13
CA LEU A 323 -9.91 10.94 -12.96
C LEU A 323 -10.80 11.02 -11.72
N SER A 324 -10.61 10.08 -10.81
CA SER A 324 -11.30 10.05 -9.52
C SER A 324 -10.56 10.92 -8.50
N ALA A 325 -11.28 11.56 -7.60
CA ALA A 325 -10.72 12.19 -6.42
C ALA A 325 -11.69 12.10 -5.24
N PHE A 326 -11.15 11.97 -4.04
CA PHE A 326 -11.91 12.09 -2.80
C PHE A 326 -11.80 13.51 -2.26
N VAL A 327 -12.93 14.12 -1.96
CA VAL A 327 -13.03 15.51 -1.49
C VAL A 327 -13.61 15.55 -0.10
N TYR A 328 -12.80 15.96 0.86
CA TYR A 328 -13.24 16.32 2.21
C TYR A 328 -13.49 17.81 2.26
N ARG A 329 -14.68 18.21 2.70
CA ARG A 329 -15.04 19.62 2.83
C ARG A 329 -15.21 20.01 4.29
N PRO A 330 -14.68 21.18 4.69
CA PRO A 330 -14.95 21.72 6.02
C PRO A 330 -16.44 22.08 6.13
N ARG A 331 -16.98 22.11 7.35
CA ARG A 331 -18.37 22.53 7.60
C ARG A 331 -18.55 24.06 7.58
N THR A 332 -17.46 24.81 7.45
CA THR A 332 -17.48 26.27 7.42
C THR A 332 -18.08 26.81 6.13
N ALA A 333 -18.70 27.99 6.21
CA ALA A 333 -19.31 28.64 5.06
C ALA A 333 -18.28 29.42 4.23
N GLY A 334 -18.49 29.47 2.91
CA GLY A 334 -17.68 30.24 1.96
C GLY A 334 -16.57 29.44 1.28
N PRO A 335 -15.80 30.07 0.38
CA PRO A 335 -14.67 29.42 -0.29
C PRO A 335 -13.60 29.04 0.72
N CYS A 336 -13.31 27.74 0.82
CA CYS A 336 -12.29 27.21 1.71
C CYS A 336 -10.94 27.08 1.00
N PRO A 337 -9.81 27.28 1.71
CA PRO A 337 -8.49 26.95 1.16
C PRO A 337 -8.41 25.44 0.91
N VAL A 338 -7.57 25.02 -0.04
CA VAL A 338 -7.49 23.62 -0.48
C VAL A 338 -6.09 23.07 -0.24
N VAL A 339 -6.01 21.84 0.26
CA VAL A 339 -4.81 21.00 0.17
C VAL A 339 -5.08 19.88 -0.84
N ILE A 340 -4.26 19.79 -1.88
CA ILE A 340 -4.23 18.62 -2.75
C ILE A 340 -3.30 17.60 -2.10
N ASP A 341 -3.84 16.45 -1.69
CA ASP A 341 -3.09 15.37 -1.01
C ASP A 341 -2.84 14.21 -1.97
N ILE A 342 -1.59 14.08 -2.43
CA ILE A 342 -1.20 13.16 -3.50
C ILE A 342 -0.60 11.91 -2.89
N HIS A 343 -1.17 10.74 -3.21
CA HIS A 343 -0.69 9.46 -2.70
C HIS A 343 0.70 9.07 -3.25
N GLY A 344 1.43 8.29 -2.46
CA GLY A 344 2.73 7.72 -2.83
C GLY A 344 2.63 6.38 -3.57
N GLY A 345 3.69 6.05 -4.32
CA GLY A 345 3.74 5.01 -5.37
C GLY A 345 2.71 5.31 -6.46
N PRO A 346 3.07 5.59 -7.74
CA PRO A 346 1.97 5.71 -8.70
C PRO A 346 1.24 4.36 -8.76
N GLU A 347 1.96 3.25 -8.59
CA GLU A 347 1.51 1.88 -8.29
C GLU A 347 0.72 1.68 -6.96
N SER A 348 -0.01 2.70 -6.50
CA SER A 348 -0.91 2.66 -5.35
C SER A 348 -2.16 3.50 -5.67
N GLN A 349 -3.00 3.77 -4.68
CA GLN A 349 -4.22 4.54 -4.85
C GLN A 349 -4.58 5.24 -3.53
N TYR A 350 -5.13 6.45 -3.61
CA TYR A 350 -5.85 7.05 -2.50
C TYR A 350 -7.20 6.34 -2.29
N ARG A 351 -7.43 5.91 -1.05
CA ARG A 351 -8.66 5.26 -0.61
C ARG A 351 -9.09 5.84 0.74
N PRO A 352 -10.38 6.12 0.97
CA PRO A 352 -10.86 6.80 2.17
C PRO A 352 -10.82 5.87 3.41
N GLY A 353 -9.64 5.78 4.01
CA GLY A 353 -9.41 5.13 5.30
C GLY A 353 -9.26 6.14 6.43
N TRP A 354 -9.11 5.63 7.66
CA TRP A 354 -8.93 6.46 8.84
C TRP A 354 -7.60 7.25 8.77
N ASP A 355 -7.72 8.58 8.67
CA ASP A 355 -6.60 9.51 8.71
C ASP A 355 -6.92 10.71 9.63
N PRO A 356 -6.37 10.73 10.86
CA PRO A 356 -6.58 11.84 11.79
C PRO A 356 -6.08 13.19 11.28
N PHE A 357 -5.04 13.22 10.44
CA PHE A 357 -4.49 14.48 9.96
C PHE A 357 -5.40 15.09 8.91
N VAL A 358 -5.93 14.30 7.97
CA VAL A 358 -6.96 14.79 7.02
C VAL A 358 -8.17 15.35 7.78
N GLN A 359 -8.64 14.65 8.83
CA GLN A 359 -9.73 15.16 9.65
C GLN A 359 -9.38 16.45 10.40
N PHE A 360 -8.14 16.59 10.87
CA PHE A 360 -7.65 17.82 11.51
C PHE A 360 -7.58 19.00 10.52
N LEU A 361 -7.04 18.77 9.31
CA LEU A 361 -7.01 19.79 8.25
C LEU A 361 -8.42 20.31 7.94
N VAL A 362 -9.38 19.40 7.88
CA VAL A 362 -10.76 19.71 7.49
C VAL A 362 -11.55 20.37 8.62
N ASN A 363 -11.50 19.82 9.82
CA ASN A 363 -12.37 20.27 10.91
C ASN A 363 -11.76 21.41 11.72
N GLU A 364 -10.43 21.45 11.87
CA GLU A 364 -9.75 22.42 12.74
C GLU A 364 -9.05 23.54 11.94
N LEU A 365 -8.38 23.21 10.83
CA LEU A 365 -7.74 24.23 9.98
C LEU A 365 -8.66 24.79 8.89
N GLY A 366 -9.83 24.19 8.66
CA GLY A 366 -10.81 24.66 7.70
C GLY A 366 -10.40 24.51 6.24
N TYR A 367 -9.45 23.61 5.93
CA TYR A 367 -9.08 23.28 4.56
C TYR A 367 -10.03 22.26 3.95
N ALA A 368 -10.36 22.39 2.68
CA ALA A 368 -10.77 21.23 1.91
C ALA A 368 -9.55 20.38 1.58
N VAL A 369 -9.68 19.06 1.71
CA VAL A 369 -8.65 18.11 1.27
C VAL A 369 -9.16 17.41 0.02
N VAL A 370 -8.36 17.46 -1.05
CA VAL A 370 -8.69 16.86 -2.34
C VAL A 370 -7.61 15.85 -2.67
N ALA A 371 -7.95 14.57 -2.64
CA ALA A 371 -7.03 13.48 -2.83
C ALA A 371 -7.29 12.76 -4.16
N PRO A 372 -6.56 13.10 -5.23
CA PRO A 372 -6.77 12.53 -6.56
C PRO A 372 -6.11 11.16 -6.71
N ASN A 373 -6.77 10.30 -7.49
CA ASN A 373 -6.14 9.14 -8.11
C ASN A 373 -5.71 9.53 -9.53
N VAL A 374 -4.47 10.02 -9.64
CA VAL A 374 -3.85 10.43 -10.91
C VAL A 374 -3.60 9.23 -11.82
N ARG A 375 -3.31 9.44 -13.10
CA ARG A 375 -2.87 8.34 -13.96
C ARG A 375 -1.65 7.62 -13.35
N GLY A 376 -1.59 6.31 -13.54
CA GLY A 376 -0.64 5.46 -12.84
C GLY A 376 -1.23 4.77 -11.61
N SER A 377 -2.30 5.30 -10.99
CA SER A 377 -2.93 4.66 -9.82
C SER A 377 -3.42 3.23 -10.08
N THR A 378 -3.33 2.36 -9.07
CA THR A 378 -3.98 1.04 -9.07
C THR A 378 -5.51 1.16 -8.91
N GLY A 379 -6.24 0.06 -9.13
CA GLY A 379 -7.71 0.03 -9.03
C GLY A 379 -8.43 0.34 -10.33
N TYR A 380 -7.80 1.05 -11.27
CA TYR A 380 -8.40 1.51 -12.53
C TYR A 380 -7.99 0.68 -13.77
N GLY A 381 -7.43 -0.50 -13.52
CA GLY A 381 -6.99 -1.45 -14.55
C GLY A 381 -5.57 -1.22 -15.05
N LYS A 382 -4.95 -2.27 -15.59
CA LYS A 382 -3.54 -2.29 -15.98
C LYS A 382 -3.16 -1.28 -17.07
N THR A 383 -4.09 -0.93 -17.97
CA THR A 383 -3.85 0.15 -18.93
C THR A 383 -3.69 1.48 -18.22
N PHE A 384 -4.51 1.79 -17.22
CA PHE A 384 -4.43 3.05 -16.48
C PHE A 384 -3.17 3.12 -15.60
N LEU A 385 -2.81 2.00 -14.96
CA LEU A 385 -1.57 1.81 -14.20
C LEU A 385 -0.31 2.15 -15.02
N ALA A 386 -0.30 1.82 -16.32
CA ALA A 386 0.87 2.04 -17.18
C ALA A 386 1.02 3.48 -17.71
N LEU A 387 0.05 4.37 -17.48
CA LEU A 387 0.01 5.72 -18.10
C LEU A 387 1.00 6.72 -17.50
N ASP A 388 1.75 6.32 -16.50
CA ASP A 388 2.79 7.12 -15.87
C ASP A 388 4.20 6.53 -16.08
N ASN A 389 4.32 5.43 -16.84
CA ASN A 389 5.57 4.71 -16.97
C ASN A 389 6.57 5.41 -17.91
N GLY A 390 7.85 5.44 -17.50
CA GLY A 390 8.95 5.98 -18.29
C GLY A 390 8.68 7.41 -18.80
N VAL A 391 8.69 7.57 -20.12
CA VAL A 391 8.51 8.88 -20.78
C VAL A 391 7.13 9.52 -20.57
N LEU A 392 6.14 8.76 -20.05
CA LEU A 392 4.81 9.27 -19.74
C LEU A 392 4.73 9.97 -18.38
N ARG A 393 5.80 9.96 -17.58
CA ARG A 393 5.82 10.47 -16.20
C ARG A 393 5.31 11.90 -16.00
N GLU A 394 5.56 12.78 -16.98
CA GLU A 394 5.08 14.18 -16.91
C GLU A 394 3.55 14.28 -17.02
N ASP A 395 2.88 13.24 -17.50
CA ASP A 395 1.43 13.24 -17.71
C ASP A 395 0.65 13.17 -16.38
N ALA A 396 1.18 12.53 -15.33
CA ALA A 396 0.62 12.60 -13.98
C ALA A 396 0.74 14.00 -13.38
N VAL A 397 1.80 14.75 -13.70
CA VAL A 397 1.91 16.18 -13.34
C VAL A 397 0.80 16.99 -14.03
N ARG A 398 0.54 16.71 -15.31
CA ARG A 398 -0.55 17.38 -16.06
C ARG A 398 -1.96 17.06 -15.52
N ASP A 399 -2.13 15.91 -14.88
CA ASP A 399 -3.38 15.58 -14.17
C ASP A 399 -3.62 16.53 -12.99
N ILE A 400 -2.57 16.91 -12.25
CA ILE A 400 -2.66 17.93 -11.20
C ILE A 400 -2.98 19.30 -11.80
N GLY A 401 -2.40 19.64 -12.96
CA GLY A 401 -2.77 20.85 -13.69
C GLY A 401 -4.26 20.92 -14.03
N SER A 402 -4.83 19.80 -14.44
CA SER A 402 -6.27 19.67 -14.74
C SER A 402 -7.13 19.74 -13.47
N LEU A 403 -6.66 19.16 -12.36
CA LEU A 403 -7.32 19.29 -11.06
C LEU A 403 -7.37 20.75 -10.60
N LEU A 404 -6.27 21.50 -10.74
CA LEU A 404 -6.25 22.93 -10.42
C LEU A 404 -7.26 23.71 -11.27
N VAL A 405 -7.45 23.37 -12.54
CA VAL A 405 -8.51 23.98 -13.38
C VAL A 405 -9.89 23.65 -12.83
N TRP A 406 -10.14 22.39 -12.51
CA TRP A 406 -11.41 21.95 -11.94
C TRP A 406 -11.72 22.67 -10.62
N LEU A 407 -10.75 22.76 -9.70
CA LEU A 407 -10.86 23.51 -8.44
C LEU A 407 -11.18 24.99 -8.69
N GLY A 408 -10.52 25.60 -9.67
CA GLY A 408 -10.68 27.04 -9.96
C GLY A 408 -12.05 27.46 -10.49
N VAL A 409 -12.88 26.52 -10.93
CA VAL A 409 -14.26 26.78 -11.38
C VAL A 409 -15.32 26.36 -10.35
N GLN A 410 -14.90 25.77 -9.22
CA GLN A 410 -15.79 25.43 -8.11
C GLN A 410 -15.94 26.64 -7.17
N PRO A 411 -17.14 27.22 -6.98
CA PRO A 411 -17.31 28.39 -6.13
C PRO A 411 -17.03 28.14 -4.63
N GLN A 412 -17.04 26.88 -4.20
CA GLN A 412 -16.77 26.47 -2.82
C GLN A 412 -15.27 26.38 -2.48
N PHE A 413 -14.38 26.49 -3.46
CA PHE A 413 -12.93 26.42 -3.24
C PHE A 413 -12.28 27.77 -3.51
N ASP A 414 -11.38 28.16 -2.63
CA ASP A 414 -10.55 29.34 -2.83
C ASP A 414 -9.35 28.99 -3.73
N ARG A 415 -9.48 29.33 -5.01
CA ARG A 415 -8.45 29.07 -6.03
C ARG A 415 -7.13 29.80 -5.79
N GLU A 416 -7.13 30.86 -4.97
CA GLU A 416 -5.91 31.61 -4.62
C GLU A 416 -5.20 30.99 -3.41
N ARG A 417 -5.88 30.09 -2.67
CA ARG A 417 -5.34 29.42 -1.48
C ARG A 417 -5.30 27.90 -1.65
N VAL A 418 -4.53 27.45 -2.63
CA VAL A 418 -4.29 26.02 -2.89
C VAL A 418 -2.85 25.65 -2.52
N ALA A 419 -2.68 24.66 -1.65
CA ALA A 419 -1.40 24.00 -1.36
C ALA A 419 -1.40 22.59 -1.94
N VAL A 420 -0.21 22.03 -2.18
CA VAL A 420 -0.02 20.64 -2.61
C VAL A 420 0.84 19.88 -1.61
N MET A 421 0.47 18.66 -1.29
CA MET A 421 1.28 17.78 -0.46
C MET A 421 1.31 16.35 -1.00
N GLY A 422 2.33 15.61 -0.62
CA GLY A 422 2.39 14.17 -0.88
C GLY A 422 3.66 13.56 -0.32
N GLY A 423 3.64 12.22 -0.21
CA GLY A 423 4.78 11.44 0.26
C GLY A 423 5.36 10.53 -0.81
N SER A 424 6.67 10.28 -0.80
CA SER A 424 7.33 9.38 -1.74
C SER A 424 7.12 9.82 -3.20
N TYR A 425 6.49 8.99 -4.04
CA TYR A 425 6.07 9.43 -5.37
C TYR A 425 5.10 10.63 -5.36
N GLY A 426 4.22 10.72 -4.36
CA GLY A 426 3.35 11.88 -4.16
C GLY A 426 4.14 13.14 -3.81
N GLY A 427 5.27 12.98 -3.11
CA GLY A 427 6.24 14.05 -2.85
C GLY A 427 6.89 14.53 -4.15
N TYR A 428 7.31 13.61 -5.03
CA TYR A 428 7.72 13.97 -6.40
C TYR A 428 6.63 14.77 -7.13
N LEU A 429 5.37 14.33 -7.11
CA LEU A 429 4.29 15.05 -7.78
C LEU A 429 4.02 16.42 -7.14
N ALA A 430 4.14 16.56 -5.82
CA ALA A 430 4.04 17.85 -5.14
C ALA A 430 5.14 18.81 -5.60
N LEU A 431 6.39 18.35 -5.63
CA LEU A 431 7.54 19.12 -6.11
C LEU A 431 7.43 19.49 -7.60
N ALA A 432 7.07 18.52 -8.45
CA ALA A 432 6.88 18.74 -9.88
C ALA A 432 5.71 19.71 -10.14
N SER A 433 4.66 19.65 -9.33
CA SER A 433 3.54 20.60 -9.38
C SER A 433 3.96 22.01 -8.99
N LEU A 434 4.82 22.18 -7.98
CA LEU A 434 5.40 23.49 -7.64
C LEU A 434 6.25 24.05 -8.78
N VAL A 435 7.01 23.19 -9.47
CA VAL A 435 7.80 23.58 -10.66
C VAL A 435 6.91 23.99 -11.84
N ALA A 436 5.85 23.23 -12.11
CA ALA A 436 4.99 23.40 -13.29
C ALA A 436 3.90 24.46 -13.10
N TYR A 437 3.32 24.53 -11.90
CA TYR A 437 2.11 25.30 -11.59
C TYR A 437 2.26 26.20 -10.36
N GLY A 438 3.50 26.55 -9.99
CA GLY A 438 3.78 27.37 -8.80
C GLY A 438 2.98 28.67 -8.72
N GLU A 439 2.65 29.32 -9.84
CA GLU A 439 1.81 30.54 -9.85
C GLU A 439 0.36 30.30 -9.36
N ARG A 440 -0.12 29.06 -9.41
CA ARG A 440 -1.47 28.65 -8.98
C ARG A 440 -1.48 27.99 -7.61
N LEU A 441 -0.32 27.95 -6.94
CA LEU A 441 -0.13 27.29 -5.65
C LEU A 441 0.43 28.30 -4.63
N ARG A 442 0.07 28.15 -3.37
CA ARG A 442 0.60 28.97 -2.26
C ARG A 442 1.86 28.37 -1.63
N GLY A 443 2.03 27.06 -1.71
CA GLY A 443 3.18 26.34 -1.18
C GLY A 443 2.95 24.85 -1.30
N GLY A 444 3.89 24.06 -0.76
CA GLY A 444 3.68 22.62 -0.69
C GLY A 444 4.47 21.91 0.39
N ILE A 445 4.09 20.66 0.63
CA ILE A 445 4.74 19.76 1.59
C ILE A 445 5.23 18.53 0.85
N ASP A 446 6.52 18.31 0.88
CA ASP A 446 7.20 17.13 0.38
C ASP A 446 7.60 16.23 1.55
N LEU A 447 7.07 15.01 1.61
CA LEU A 447 7.50 13.98 2.55
C LEU A 447 8.33 12.94 1.80
N GLU A 448 9.65 12.92 2.00
CA GLU A 448 10.56 11.91 1.44
C GLU A 448 10.36 11.70 -0.07
N GLY A 449 10.16 12.80 -0.81
CA GLY A 449 9.89 12.75 -2.23
C GLY A 449 11.12 12.56 -3.09
N ILE A 450 10.90 11.97 -4.28
CA ILE A 450 11.95 11.80 -5.28
C ILE A 450 12.24 13.16 -5.91
N SER A 451 13.37 13.77 -5.54
CA SER A 451 13.80 15.05 -6.08
C SER A 451 14.46 14.92 -7.45
N ASN A 452 15.12 13.79 -7.72
CA ASN A 452 15.76 13.48 -8.98
C ASN A 452 15.78 11.97 -9.25
N PHE A 453 15.15 11.55 -10.34
CA PHE A 453 15.02 10.13 -10.66
C PHE A 453 16.35 9.42 -10.90
N VAL A 454 17.36 10.11 -11.46
CA VAL A 454 18.66 9.50 -11.75
C VAL A 454 19.48 9.27 -10.48
N THR A 455 19.54 10.25 -9.58
CA THR A 455 20.24 10.07 -8.29
C THR A 455 19.47 9.08 -7.41
N PHE A 456 18.13 9.16 -7.40
CA PHE A 456 17.28 8.20 -6.71
C PHE A 456 17.54 6.76 -7.16
N LEU A 457 17.50 6.47 -8.47
CA LEU A 457 17.71 5.11 -8.98
C LEU A 457 19.13 4.60 -8.69
N ARG A 458 20.12 5.49 -8.57
CA ARG A 458 21.49 5.10 -8.18
C ARG A 458 21.65 4.82 -6.69
N ASN A 459 20.90 5.52 -5.84
CA ASN A 459 21.13 5.56 -4.40
C ASN A 459 20.09 4.79 -3.57
N THR A 460 18.91 4.49 -4.14
CA THR A 460 17.91 3.62 -3.49
C THR A 460 18.49 2.24 -3.22
N ALA A 461 17.94 1.54 -2.22
CA ALA A 461 18.42 0.22 -1.81
C ALA A 461 18.48 -0.76 -3.01
N ALA A 462 19.53 -1.58 -3.06
CA ALA A 462 19.86 -2.38 -4.24
C ALA A 462 18.71 -3.35 -4.63
N TYR A 463 18.12 -4.03 -3.63
CA TYR A 463 17.06 -5.04 -3.82
C TYR A 463 15.81 -4.54 -4.55
N ARG A 464 15.57 -3.22 -4.56
CA ARG A 464 14.36 -2.62 -5.17
C ARG A 464 14.63 -1.82 -6.43
N ARG A 465 15.89 -1.69 -6.83
CA ARG A 465 16.31 -0.74 -7.86
C ARG A 465 15.76 -1.11 -9.24
N ASP A 466 15.96 -2.36 -9.66
CA ASP A 466 15.49 -2.81 -10.98
C ASP A 466 13.96 -2.85 -11.07
N LEU A 467 13.29 -3.20 -9.97
CA LEU A 467 11.83 -3.08 -9.85
C LEU A 467 11.36 -1.64 -10.13
N ARG A 468 12.08 -0.61 -9.65
CA ARG A 468 11.73 0.78 -9.95
C ARG A 468 12.09 1.20 -11.37
N ARG A 469 13.15 0.66 -11.98
CA ARG A 469 13.50 0.94 -13.39
C ARG A 469 12.42 0.46 -14.37
N ALA A 470 11.79 -0.69 -14.09
CA ALA A 470 10.70 -1.22 -14.91
C ALA A 470 9.53 -0.23 -15.07
N GLU A 471 9.34 0.63 -14.08
CA GLU A 471 8.23 1.57 -13.97
C GLU A 471 8.67 3.01 -14.32
N TYR A 472 9.72 3.50 -13.66
CA TYR A 472 10.18 4.89 -13.78
C TYR A 472 10.96 5.13 -15.08
N GLY A 473 11.51 4.07 -15.67
CA GLY A 473 12.46 4.16 -16.77
C GLY A 473 13.88 3.88 -16.28
N ASP A 474 14.66 3.22 -17.14
CA ASP A 474 16.02 2.80 -16.84
C ASP A 474 17.03 3.92 -17.14
N GLU A 475 17.66 4.48 -16.10
CA GLU A 475 18.62 5.57 -16.21
C GLU A 475 19.97 5.16 -16.82
N ARG A 476 20.16 3.86 -17.09
CA ARG A 476 21.31 3.32 -17.82
C ARG A 476 21.19 3.57 -19.33
N ASP A 477 19.96 3.72 -19.83
CA ASP A 477 19.74 4.17 -21.21
C ASP A 477 19.96 5.68 -21.31
N THR A 478 20.81 6.11 -22.25
CA THR A 478 21.18 7.53 -22.39
C THR A 478 19.97 8.42 -22.67
N SER A 479 19.02 7.98 -23.50
CA SER A 479 17.86 8.80 -23.86
C SER A 479 16.88 8.94 -22.68
N MET A 480 16.66 7.83 -21.96
CA MET A 480 15.84 7.83 -20.75
C MET A 480 16.49 8.65 -19.64
N ARG A 481 17.80 8.54 -19.45
CA ARG A 481 18.55 9.36 -18.50
C ARG A 481 18.35 10.85 -18.75
N VAL A 482 18.50 11.30 -20.01
CA VAL A 482 18.29 12.72 -20.38
C VAL A 482 16.85 13.15 -20.09
N PHE A 483 15.87 12.29 -20.38
CA PHE A 483 14.48 12.54 -20.03
C PHE A 483 14.31 12.69 -18.51
N LEU A 484 14.77 11.71 -17.72
CA LEU A 484 14.66 11.69 -16.26
C LEU A 484 15.33 12.90 -15.61
N GLU A 485 16.52 13.30 -16.07
CA GLU A 485 17.19 14.51 -15.59
C GLU A 485 16.38 15.77 -15.90
N ARG A 486 15.79 15.88 -17.11
CA ARG A 486 14.99 17.04 -17.52
C ARG A 486 13.73 17.23 -16.67
N VAL A 487 13.04 16.14 -16.36
CA VAL A 487 11.73 16.16 -15.67
C VAL A 487 11.84 16.17 -14.15
N SER A 488 13.04 15.95 -13.62
CA SER A 488 13.30 15.94 -12.17
C SER A 488 13.10 17.32 -11.54
N PRO A 489 12.42 17.41 -10.37
CA PRO A 489 12.28 18.67 -9.64
C PRO A 489 13.61 19.35 -9.30
N LEU A 490 14.65 18.58 -8.93
CA LEU A 490 15.96 19.11 -8.55
C LEU A 490 16.62 19.95 -9.65
N THR A 491 16.59 19.47 -10.90
CA THR A 491 17.17 20.21 -12.05
C THR A 491 16.39 21.48 -12.37
N ASN A 492 15.17 21.56 -11.86
CA ASN A 492 14.26 22.68 -12.00
C ASN A 492 14.07 23.47 -10.68
N ALA A 493 14.86 23.20 -9.63
CA ALA A 493 14.64 23.72 -8.27
C ALA A 493 14.51 25.25 -8.20
N ARG A 494 15.20 25.99 -9.09
CA ARG A 494 15.08 27.45 -9.21
C ARG A 494 13.66 27.95 -9.51
N ARG A 495 12.78 27.09 -10.04
CA ARG A 495 11.37 27.39 -10.34
C ARG A 495 10.46 27.21 -9.12
N ILE A 496 10.93 26.54 -8.07
CA ILE A 496 10.20 26.43 -6.80
C ILE A 496 10.39 27.75 -6.04
N LYS A 497 9.42 28.66 -6.21
CA LYS A 497 9.43 30.00 -5.59
C LYS A 497 8.48 30.14 -4.40
N LYS A 498 7.52 29.24 -4.27
CA LYS A 498 6.57 29.21 -3.15
C LYS A 498 7.22 28.53 -1.94
N PRO A 499 6.80 28.85 -0.71
CA PRO A 499 7.27 28.16 0.48
C PRO A 499 7.08 26.64 0.35
N LEU A 500 8.09 25.90 0.82
CA LEU A 500 8.14 24.44 0.77
C LEU A 500 8.49 23.90 2.16
N LEU A 501 7.72 22.93 2.66
CA LEU A 501 8.14 22.10 3.78
C LEU A 501 8.68 20.77 3.24
N VAL A 502 9.93 20.46 3.56
CA VAL A 502 10.54 19.15 3.28
C VAL A 502 10.63 18.37 4.58
N VAL A 503 10.14 17.14 4.58
CA VAL A 503 10.16 16.20 5.70
C VAL A 503 10.91 14.95 5.28
N ALA A 504 11.85 14.48 6.10
CA ALA A 504 12.66 13.30 5.78
C ALA A 504 13.04 12.48 7.03
N GLY A 505 13.10 11.17 6.88
CA GLY A 505 13.78 10.25 7.81
C GLY A 505 15.23 10.01 7.39
N SER A 506 16.16 9.98 8.35
CA SER A 506 17.59 9.73 8.05
C SER A 506 17.90 8.31 7.59
N ASN A 507 17.08 7.33 7.96
CA ASN A 507 17.32 5.92 7.68
C ASN A 507 16.50 5.39 6.49
N ASP A 508 15.93 6.28 5.65
CA ASP A 508 15.02 5.90 4.57
C ASP A 508 15.75 5.04 3.50
N PRO A 509 15.43 3.73 3.38
CA PRO A 509 16.03 2.86 2.36
C PRO A 509 15.35 2.99 0.99
N ARG A 510 14.18 3.63 0.97
CA ARG A 510 13.33 3.79 -0.20
C ARG A 510 13.75 5.00 -1.00
N VAL A 511 13.60 6.20 -0.43
CA VAL A 511 14.00 7.48 -1.01
C VAL A 511 15.11 8.06 -0.13
N PRO A 512 16.38 7.82 -0.47
CA PRO A 512 17.49 8.17 0.42
C PRO A 512 17.49 9.64 0.81
N LEU A 513 17.88 9.95 2.05
CA LEU A 513 17.98 11.31 2.61
C LEU A 513 18.64 12.33 1.66
N SER A 514 19.61 11.87 0.85
CA SER A 514 20.28 12.70 -0.16
C SER A 514 19.32 13.43 -1.09
N GLU A 515 18.16 12.83 -1.41
CA GLU A 515 17.13 13.44 -2.25
C GLU A 515 16.52 14.68 -1.60
N SER A 516 16.19 14.61 -0.32
CA SER A 516 15.66 15.75 0.42
C SER A 516 16.73 16.83 0.64
N GLU A 517 17.95 16.46 1.03
CA GLU A 517 19.01 17.42 1.33
C GLU A 517 19.48 18.21 0.09
N GLN A 518 19.68 17.54 -1.05
CA GLN A 518 20.11 18.20 -2.28
C GLN A 518 19.05 19.19 -2.79
N LEU A 519 17.78 18.86 -2.62
CA LEU A 519 16.66 19.73 -2.97
C LEU A 519 16.59 20.94 -2.04
N VAL A 520 16.62 20.74 -0.72
CA VAL A 520 16.62 21.83 0.28
C VAL A 520 17.73 22.82 -0.01
N TRP A 521 18.95 22.32 -0.26
CA TRP A 521 20.08 23.17 -0.60
C TRP A 521 19.86 23.94 -1.90
N SER A 522 19.41 23.25 -2.97
CA SER A 522 19.22 23.85 -4.29
C SER A 522 18.12 24.91 -4.31
N VAL A 523 17.00 24.69 -3.61
CA VAL A 523 15.90 25.66 -3.52
C VAL A 523 16.33 26.89 -2.72
N ARG A 524 16.99 26.70 -1.56
CA ARG A 524 17.52 27.82 -0.75
C ARG A 524 18.59 28.62 -1.50
N ALA A 525 19.50 27.95 -2.22
CA ALA A 525 20.51 28.62 -3.05
C ALA A 525 19.88 29.45 -4.19
N ALA A 526 18.70 29.06 -4.67
CA ALA A 526 17.92 29.81 -5.64
C ALA A 526 17.00 30.89 -5.02
N GLY A 527 17.14 31.15 -3.72
CA GLY A 527 16.39 32.16 -2.96
C GLY A 527 14.98 31.73 -2.52
N GLY A 528 14.63 30.44 -2.60
CA GLY A 528 13.35 29.92 -2.14
C GLY A 528 13.30 29.72 -0.62
N GLU A 529 12.10 29.80 -0.05
CA GLU A 529 11.85 29.52 1.37
C GLU A 529 11.61 28.02 1.59
N VAL A 530 12.41 27.40 2.46
CA VAL A 530 12.28 25.97 2.77
C VAL A 530 12.31 25.73 4.28
N TRP A 531 11.23 25.16 4.79
CA TRP A 531 11.17 24.54 6.12
C TRP A 531 11.69 23.11 5.99
N TYR A 532 12.56 22.67 6.89
CA TYR A 532 13.15 21.33 6.80
C TYR A 532 13.05 20.61 8.14
N LEU A 533 12.34 19.48 8.16
CA LEU A 533 12.18 18.61 9.32
C LEU A 533 12.86 17.27 9.03
N LEU A 534 13.94 16.99 9.76
CA LEU A 534 14.67 15.73 9.67
C LEU A 534 14.49 14.93 10.97
N ALA A 535 13.89 13.74 10.88
CA ALA A 535 13.89 12.78 11.98
C ALA A 535 15.09 11.83 11.81
N ARG A 536 15.99 11.82 12.81
CA ARG A 536 17.25 11.06 12.73
C ARG A 536 17.09 9.56 13.02
N ASP A 537 15.97 9.18 13.62
CA ASP A 537 15.64 7.83 14.07
C ASP A 537 14.37 7.28 13.38
N GLU A 538 14.10 7.76 12.16
CA GLU A 538 13.03 7.33 11.26
C GLU A 538 13.60 7.04 9.87
N GLY A 539 12.85 6.30 9.06
CA GLY A 539 13.13 6.06 7.64
C GLY A 539 11.98 6.51 6.76
N HIS A 540 11.39 5.61 5.96
CA HIS A 540 10.35 5.98 4.98
C HIS A 540 8.97 6.20 5.64
N GLY A 541 8.83 7.34 6.30
CA GLY A 541 7.66 7.78 7.04
C GLY A 541 7.89 7.71 8.54
N PHE A 542 7.19 8.56 9.30
CA PHE A 542 7.41 8.64 10.74
C PHE A 542 6.50 7.67 11.48
N ARG A 543 7.11 6.71 12.19
CA ARG A 543 6.41 5.67 12.92
C ARG A 543 6.38 5.95 14.42
N ARG A 544 7.45 6.50 14.99
CA ARG A 544 7.54 6.81 16.41
C ARG A 544 6.60 7.96 16.74
N LYS A 545 5.88 7.81 17.85
CA LYS A 545 4.85 8.78 18.24
C LYS A 545 5.41 10.21 18.36
N ALA A 546 6.57 10.38 18.98
CA ALA A 546 7.17 11.70 19.17
C ALA A 546 7.46 12.41 17.83
N ASN A 547 8.05 11.70 16.86
CA ASN A 547 8.33 12.26 15.54
C ASN A 547 7.05 12.56 14.77
N ARG A 548 6.06 11.65 14.84
CA ARG A 548 4.73 11.91 14.26
C ARG A 548 4.08 13.17 14.82
N ASP A 549 4.09 13.34 16.14
CA ASP A 549 3.51 14.52 16.79
C ASP A 549 4.19 15.81 16.30
N VAL A 550 5.54 15.83 16.23
CA VAL A 550 6.31 16.97 15.72
C VAL A 550 6.02 17.25 14.24
N TYR A 551 5.96 16.20 13.41
CA TYR A 551 5.61 16.34 12.00
C TYR A 551 4.22 16.96 11.83
N LEU A 552 3.20 16.41 12.51
CA LEU A 552 1.83 16.89 12.40
C LEU A 552 1.71 18.36 12.84
N GLN A 553 2.37 18.74 13.93
CA GLN A 553 2.43 20.13 14.40
C GLN A 553 3.13 21.06 13.39
N THR A 554 4.25 20.61 12.81
CA THR A 554 5.03 21.39 11.84
C THR A 554 4.26 21.58 10.55
N ALA A 555 3.65 20.52 10.02
CA ALA A 555 2.81 20.57 8.81
C ALA A 555 1.59 21.46 9.01
N ALA A 556 0.90 21.35 10.15
CA ALA A 556 -0.22 22.23 10.49
C ALA A 556 0.21 23.70 10.57
N SER A 557 1.31 23.99 11.27
CA SER A 557 1.83 25.35 11.41
C SER A 557 2.25 25.93 10.07
N PHE A 558 2.90 25.13 9.23
CA PHE A 558 3.28 25.53 7.87
C PHE A 558 2.06 25.84 7.01
N LEU A 559 1.01 25.00 7.02
CA LEU A 559 -0.22 25.29 6.27
C LEU A 559 -0.90 26.57 6.77
N GLN A 560 -0.91 26.83 8.07
CA GLN A 560 -1.44 28.08 8.62
C GLN A 560 -0.73 29.33 8.08
N THR A 561 0.58 29.27 7.81
CA THR A 561 1.30 30.42 7.20
C THR A 561 0.88 30.67 5.75
N LEU A 562 0.36 29.65 5.05
CA LEU A 562 -0.13 29.75 3.66
C LEU A 562 -1.59 30.20 3.56
N ALA A 563 -2.35 30.09 4.65
CA ALA A 563 -3.79 30.39 4.71
C ALA A 563 -4.10 31.90 4.67
N HIS A 564 -3.10 32.73 5.02
CA HIS A 564 -3.12 34.20 5.00
C HIS A 564 -2.43 34.73 3.73
#